data_AF-N8UK07-F1
#
_entry.id   AF-N8UK07-F1
#
_cell.length_a   1.000
_cell.length_b   1.000
_cell.length_c   1.000
_cell.angle_alpha   90.00
_cell.angle_beta   90.00
_cell.angle_gamma   90.00
#
_symmetry.space_group_name_H-M   'P 1'
#
loop_
_entity.id
_entity.type
_entity.pdbx_description
1 polymer ?
#
loop_
_entity_poly.entity_id
_entity_poly.type
_entity_poly.pdbx_seq_one_letter_code
_entity_poly.pdbx_strand_id
1 'polypeptide(L)' 'MVLDALEQVLHDRGMPKNVIHHSDRGVQYLSIRYTNRLEAANLRASVGTT' A
#
# COMPACT_ATOMS: atom_id res chain seq x y z
N MET A 1 -2.29 0.43 12.00
CA MET A 1 -1.03 -0.33 11.96
C MET A 1 -0.45 -0.38 10.57
N VAL A 2 -1.10 -0.96 9.55
CA VAL A 2 -0.46 -1.04 8.22
C VAL A 2 -0.68 0.18 7.33
N LEU A 3 -1.76 0.92 7.50
CA LEU A 3 -1.84 2.26 6.89
C LEU A 3 -0.74 3.16 7.44
N ASP A 4 -0.51 3.13 8.76
CA ASP A 4 0.58 3.89 9.40
C ASP A 4 1.96 3.48 8.88
N ALA A 5 2.20 2.17 8.74
CA ALA A 5 3.45 1.66 8.17
C ALA A 5 3.62 2.08 6.70
N LEU A 6 2.55 2.07 5.91
CA LEU A 6 2.55 2.57 4.53
C LEU A 6 2.86 4.06 4.48
N GLU A 7 2.22 4.88 5.33
CA GLU A 7 2.51 6.31 5.42
C GLU A 7 3.96 6.59 5.80
N GLN A 8 4.48 5.87 6.79
CA GLN A 8 5.86 6.00 7.24
C GLN A 8 6.84 5.67 6.10
N VAL A 9 6.61 4.58 5.36
CA VAL A 9 7.46 4.20 4.22
C VAL A 9 7.37 5.20 3.07
N LEU A 10 6.18 5.75 2.80
CA LEU A 10 5.99 6.77 1.76
C LEU A 10 6.71 8.08 2.11
N HIS A 11 6.68 8.46 3.39
CA HIS A 11 7.37 9.63 3.90
C HIS A 11 8.90 9.44 3.86
N ASP A 12 9.39 8.30 4.37
CA ASP A 12 10.82 7.97 4.43
C ASP A 12 11.47 7.87 3.04
N ARG A 13 10.75 7.33 2.06
CA ARG A 13 11.26 7.11 0.70
C ARG A 13 10.95 8.23 -0.30
N GLY A 14 10.30 9.32 0.13
CA GLY A 14 10.01 10.47 -0.72
C GLY A 14 9.04 10.19 -1.88
N MET A 15 7.97 9.42 -1.65
CA MET A 15 6.99 9.02 -2.66
C MET A 15 7.61 8.29 -3.87
N PRO A 16 8.14 7.08 -3.67
CA PRO A 16 8.81 6.33 -4.71
C PRO A 16 7.85 6.00 -5.87
N LYS A 17 8.25 6.33 -7.10
CA LYS A 17 7.52 5.99 -8.32
C LYS A 17 7.82 4.54 -8.72
N ASN A 18 6.81 3.82 -9.23
CA ASN A 18 6.91 2.44 -9.73
C ASN A 18 7.25 1.36 -8.69
N VAL A 19 6.91 1.53 -7.41
CA VAL A 19 7.07 0.43 -6.44
C VAL A 19 5.79 -0.41 -6.32
N ILE A 20 5.98 -1.72 -6.20
CA ILE A 20 4.89 -2.67 -5.98
C ILE A 20 4.78 -2.88 -4.48
N HIS A 21 3.61 -2.62 -3.93
CA HIS A 21 3.36 -2.88 -2.53
C HIS A 21 2.89 -4.34 -2.36
N HIS A 22 3.68 -5.15 -1.64
CA HIS A 22 3.35 -6.53 -1.29
C HIS A 22 2.84 -6.57 0.15
N SER A 23 1.64 -7.11 0.35
CA SER A 23 1.02 -7.33 1.66
C SER A 23 0.30 -8.68 1.67
N ASP A 24 0.37 -9.40 2.78
CA ASP A 24 -0.34 -10.66 2.99
C ASP A 24 -1.87 -10.44 3.04
N ARG A 25 -2.66 -11.41 2.55
CA ARG A 25 -4.14 -11.30 2.53
C ARG A 25 -4.68 -11.18 3.96
N GLY A 26 -5.33 -10.07 4.26
CA GLY A 26 -6.03 -9.81 5.52
C GLY A 26 -6.99 -8.62 5.41
N VAL A 27 -7.78 -8.38 6.45
CA VAL A 27 -8.86 -7.36 6.56
C VAL A 27 -8.46 -5.95 6.11
N GLN A 28 -7.17 -5.69 6.05
CA GLN A 28 -6.52 -4.47 5.60
C GLN A 28 -6.68 -4.17 4.11
N TYR A 29 -6.72 -5.18 3.23
CA TYR A 29 -6.95 -4.97 1.79
C TYR A 29 -8.39 -4.55 1.48
N LEU A 30 -9.34 -4.97 2.33
CA LEU A 30 -10.75 -4.61 2.17
C LEU A 30 -11.08 -3.18 2.62
N SER A 31 -10.13 -2.47 3.24
CA SER A 31 -10.34 -1.08 3.64
C SER A 31 -10.24 -0.15 2.43
N ILE A 32 -11.34 0.53 2.09
CA ILE A 32 -11.40 1.55 1.03
C ILE A 32 -10.32 2.63 1.23
N ARG A 33 -10.01 3.00 2.49
CA ARG A 33 -8.96 3.99 2.81
C ARG A 33 -7.58 3.52 2.37
N TYR A 34 -7.30 2.22 2.48
CA TYR A 34 -6.02 1.64 2.12
C TYR A 34 -5.81 1.63 0.61
N THR A 35 -6.81 1.18 -0.15
CA THR A 35 -6.79 1.17 -1.60
C THR A 35 -6.65 2.58 -2.19
N ASN A 36 -7.45 3.54 -1.69
CA ASN A 36 -7.38 4.93 -2.15
C ASN A 36 -5.99 5.55 -1.91
N ARG A 37 -5.32 5.18 -0.82
CA ARG A 37 -4.00 5.73 -0.49
C ARG A 37 -2.89 5.18 -1.38
N LEU A 38 -2.98 3.91 -1.76
CA LEU A 38 -2.08 3.29 -2.73
C LEU A 38 -2.22 3.95 -4.10
N GLU A 39 -3.45 4.19 -4.57
CA GLU A 39 -3.70 4.92 -5.82
C GLU A 39 -3.14 6.35 -5.77
N ALA A 40 -3.37 7.08 -4.66
CA ALA A 40 -2.82 8.43 -4.47
C ALA A 40 -1.28 8.46 -4.50
N ALA A 41 -0.64 7.36 -4.08
CA ALA A 41 0.81 7.20 -4.14
C ALA A 41 1.32 6.64 -5.48
N ASN A 42 0.44 6.41 -6.48
CA ASN A 42 0.75 5.72 -7.73
C ASN A 42 1.35 4.32 -7.51
N LEU A 43 0.90 3.63 -6.46
CA LEU A 43 1.35 2.29 -6.10
C LEU A 43 0.32 1.25 -6.50
N ARG A 44 0.78 0.17 -7.13
CA ARG A 44 -0.06 -0.99 -7.41
C ARG A 44 0.07 -2.00 -6.28
N ALA A 45 -1.06 -2.43 -5.73
CA ALA A 45 -1.09 -3.59 -4.85
C ALA A 45 -0.84 -4.85 -5.68
N SER A 46 0.11 -5.69 -5.25
CA SER A 46 0.25 -7.06 -5.78
C SER A 46 -0.32 -8.03 -4.76
N VAL A 47 -1.52 -8.54 -5.05
CA VAL A 47 -2.13 -9.63 -4.29
C VAL A 47 -1.78 -10.95 -4.99
N GLY A 48 -1.05 -11.83 -4.30
CA GLY A 48 -0.76 -13.16 -4.82
C GLY A 48 -2.04 -13.99 -4.89
N THR A 49 -2.31 -14.59 -6.05
CA THR A 49 -3.35 -15.62 -6.22
C THR A 49 -2.75 -16.96 -5.82
N THR A 50 -2.97 -17.40 -4.58
CA THR A 50 -3.15 -18.83 -4.29
C THR A 50 -4.60 -19.19 -4.55
#